data_AF-A0A0V0Q9Z5-F1
#
_entry.id   AF-A0A0V0Q9Z5-F1
#
_cell.length_a   1.000
_cell.length_b   1.000
_cell.length_c   1.000
_cell.angle_alpha   90.00
_cell.angle_beta   90.00
_cell.angle_gamma   90.00
#
_symmetry.space_group_name_H-M   'P 1'
#
loop_
_entity.id
_entity.type
_entity.pdbx_description
1 polymer ?
#
loop_
_entity_poly.entity_id
_entity_poly.type
_entity_poly.pdbx_seq_one_letter_code
_entity_poly.pdbx_strand_id
1 'polypeptide(L)'
;MIWEYSTYYNVSERISGLLHKISNEIIKRCKAKININDMLNDDVERCMQDLKDSIECGGQWRAIYQKTEKLIEKNKKKTDRKWNVSNNSIFAQIDAFVQRCTERQRFQLA
;
A
#
# COMPACT_ATOMS: atom_id res chain seq x y z
N MET A 1 -1.27 18.49 9.52
CA MET A 1 -1.10 17.04 9.28
C MET A 1 -0.99 16.28 10.61
N ILE A 2 -1.41 15.00 10.74
CA ILE A 2 -1.32 14.24 12.02
C ILE A 2 0.11 14.26 12.58
N TRP A 3 1.12 14.17 11.71
CA TRP A 3 2.55 14.31 12.05
C TRP A 3 2.92 15.64 12.75
N GLU A 4 2.25 16.73 12.41
CA GLU A 4 2.58 18.08 12.89
C GLU A 4 1.86 18.43 14.19
N TYR A 5 0.58 18.05 14.28
CA TYR A 5 -0.31 18.50 15.37
C TYR A 5 -0.59 17.43 16.43
N SER A 6 -0.29 16.15 16.16
CA SER A 6 -0.51 15.10 17.16
C SER A 6 0.60 15.07 18.18
N THR A 7 0.24 15.11 19.46
CA THR A 7 1.15 14.88 20.60
C THR A 7 1.59 13.42 20.73
N TYR A 8 0.82 12.48 20.16
CA TYR A 8 1.05 11.03 20.29
C TYR A 8 1.59 10.36 19.01
N TYR A 9 1.39 10.97 17.84
CA TYR A 9 1.83 10.47 16.53
C TYR A 9 2.89 11.35 15.87
N ASN A 10 3.62 12.13 16.67
CA ASN A 10 4.76 12.95 16.23
C ASN A 10 6.11 12.18 16.23
N VAL A 11 6.09 10.88 16.52
CA VAL A 11 7.26 10.00 16.57
C VAL A 11 7.24 9.08 15.35
N SER A 12 8.36 8.99 14.63
CA SER A 12 8.51 8.22 13.38
C SER A 12 8.06 6.76 13.53
N GLU A 13 8.32 6.15 14.69
CA GLU A 13 7.96 4.75 14.97
C GLU A 13 6.44 4.52 14.99
N ARG A 14 5.67 5.42 15.61
CA ARG A 14 4.21 5.28 15.72
C ARG A 14 3.51 5.54 14.40
N ILE A 15 3.97 6.54 13.65
CA ILE A 15 3.48 6.78 12.28
C ILE A 15 3.84 5.60 11.37
N SER A 16 5.07 5.11 11.43
CA SER A 16 5.50 3.94 10.66
C SER A 16 4.62 2.72 10.98
N GLY A 17 4.33 2.46 12.26
CA GLY A 17 3.43 1.39 12.68
C GLY A 17 2.00 1.55 12.14
N LEU A 18 1.45 2.77 12.13
CA LEU A 18 0.15 3.05 11.52
C LEU A 18 0.15 2.79 10.02
N LEU A 19 1.18 3.26 9.31
CA LEU A 19 1.32 3.06 7.87
C LEU A 19 1.45 1.59 7.50
N HIS A 20 2.19 0.81 8.30
CA HIS A 20 2.24 -0.65 8.16
C HIS A 20 0.87 -1.30 8.36
N LYS A 21 0.11 -0.88 9.38
CA LYS A 21 -1.25 -1.39 9.60
C LYS A 21 -2.18 -1.07 8.44
N ILE A 22 -2.07 0.12 7.85
CA ILE A 22 -2.83 0.52 6.66
C ILE A 22 -2.43 -0.34 5.46
N SER A 23 -1.13 -0.49 5.18
CA SER A 23 -0.65 -1.39 4.11
C SER A 23 -1.17 -2.83 4.28
N ASN A 24 -1.13 -3.36 5.51
CA ASN A 24 -1.63 -4.71 5.79
C ASN A 24 -3.14 -4.83 5.57
N GLU A 25 -3.91 -3.82 5.94
CA GLU A 25 -5.36 -3.80 5.74
C GLU A 25 -5.72 -3.70 4.24
N ILE A 26 -4.98 -2.91 3.46
CA ILE A 26 -5.11 -2.87 1.99
C ILE A 26 -4.90 -4.27 1.42
N ILE A 27 -3.79 -4.93 1.78
CA ILE A 27 -3.49 -6.30 1.32
C ILE A 27 -4.59 -7.27 1.74
N LYS A 28 -5.08 -7.18 2.98
CA LYS A 28 -6.13 -8.06 3.49
C LYS A 28 -7.42 -7.92 2.69
N ARG A 29 -7.81 -6.69 2.35
CA ARG A 29 -8.99 -6.42 1.52
C ARG A 29 -8.81 -6.91 0.09
N CYS A 30 -7.65 -6.66 -0.52
CA CYS A 30 -7.32 -7.19 -1.84
C CYS A 30 -7.37 -8.72 -1.87
N LYS A 31 -6.81 -9.40 -0.87
CA LYS A 31 -6.87 -10.87 -0.74
C LYS A 31 -8.28 -11.40 -0.52
N ALA A 32 -9.10 -10.70 0.25
CA ALA A 32 -10.49 -11.10 0.48
C ALA A 32 -11.35 -10.98 -0.79
N LYS A 33 -11.03 -9.98 -1.64
CA LYS A 33 -11.65 -9.81 -2.96
C LYS A 33 -11.17 -10.84 -3.99
N ILE A 34 -9.88 -11.17 -4.00
CA ILE A 34 -9.30 -12.22 -4.85
C ILE A 34 -9.62 -13.58 -4.21
N ASN A 35 -10.90 -13.97 -4.23
CA ASN A 35 -11.31 -15.29 -3.77
C ASN A 35 -10.96 -16.32 -4.84
N ILE A 36 -9.90 -17.10 -4.60
CA ILE A 36 -9.40 -18.15 -5.50
C ILE A 36 -10.48 -19.21 -5.81
N ASN A 37 -11.47 -19.38 -4.94
CA ASN A 37 -12.57 -20.33 -5.17
C ASN A 37 -13.52 -19.90 -6.31
N ASP A 38 -13.62 -18.61 -6.60
CA ASP A 38 -14.38 -18.09 -7.75
C ASP A 38 -13.56 -18.17 -9.06
N MET A 39 -12.23 -18.23 -8.94
CA MET A 39 -11.28 -18.34 -10.06
C MET A 39 -11.35 -19.70 -10.79
N LEU A 40 -11.97 -20.71 -10.16
CA LEU A 40 -12.12 -22.07 -10.67
C LEU A 40 -13.52 -22.35 -11.25
N ASN A 41 -14.50 -21.45 -11.07
CA ASN A 41 -15.91 -21.71 -11.35
C ASN A 41 -16.57 -20.65 -12.28
N ASP A 42 -15.92 -20.29 -13.40
CA ASP A 42 -16.45 -19.50 -14.53
C ASP A 42 -16.39 -17.95 -14.52
N ASP A 43 -15.82 -17.25 -13.52
CA ASP A 43 -15.72 -15.76 -13.57
C ASP A 43 -14.29 -15.22 -13.53
N VAL A 44 -13.49 -15.65 -14.50
CA VAL A 44 -12.09 -15.23 -14.69
C VAL A 44 -11.97 -13.71 -14.92
N GLU A 45 -12.92 -13.11 -15.65
CA GLU A 45 -12.92 -11.67 -15.96
C GLU A 45 -13.07 -10.82 -14.70
N ARG A 46 -14.01 -11.18 -13.82
CA ARG A 46 -14.17 -10.50 -12.53
C ARG A 46 -12.93 -10.64 -11.66
N CYS A 47 -12.32 -11.82 -11.63
CA CYS A 47 -11.09 -12.04 -10.90
C CYS A 47 -9.94 -11.18 -11.47
N MET A 48 -9.85 -11.02 -12.79
CA MET A 48 -8.86 -10.13 -13.44
C MET A 48 -9.12 -8.66 -13.10
N GLN A 49 -10.38 -8.24 -13.03
CA GLN A 49 -10.74 -6.87 -12.66
C GLN A 49 -10.39 -6.59 -11.20
N ASP A 50 -10.73 -7.49 -10.27
CA ASP A 50 -10.39 -7.35 -8.85
C ASP A 50 -8.87 -7.35 -8.62
N LEU A 51 -8.12 -8.06 -9.47
CA LEU A 51 -6.67 -8.06 -9.48
C LEU A 51 -6.10 -6.70 -9.95
N LYS A 52 -6.61 -6.16 -11.06
CA LYS A 52 -6.25 -4.82 -11.57
C LYS A 52 -6.55 -3.74 -10.54
N ASP A 53 -7.75 -3.76 -9.96
CA ASP A 53 -8.16 -2.82 -8.92
C ASP A 53 -7.22 -2.86 -7.70
N SER A 54 -6.77 -4.06 -7.34
CA SER A 54 -5.82 -4.26 -6.23
C SER A 54 -4.42 -3.70 -6.55
N ILE A 55 -3.95 -3.87 -7.79
CA ILE A 55 -2.68 -3.29 -8.26
C ILE A 55 -2.76 -1.77 -8.27
N GLU A 56 -3.85 -1.22 -8.80
CA GLU A 56 -4.08 0.22 -8.85
C GLU A 56 -4.16 0.81 -7.44
N CYS A 57 -4.88 0.16 -6.52
CA CYS A 57 -4.97 0.58 -5.12
C CYS A 57 -3.59 0.69 -4.45
N GLY A 58 -2.72 -0.31 -4.66
CA GLY A 58 -1.33 -0.27 -4.17
C GLY A 58 -0.52 0.88 -4.77
N GLY A 59 -0.69 1.16 -6.06
CA GLY A 59 -0.07 2.29 -6.74
C GLY A 59 -0.53 3.65 -6.21
N GLN A 60 -1.84 3.83 -6.04
CA GLN A 60 -2.42 5.05 -5.48
C GLN A 60 -1.97 5.28 -4.03
N TRP A 61 -1.92 4.22 -3.21
CA TRP A 61 -1.39 4.28 -1.85
C TRP A 61 0.05 4.80 -1.82
N ARG A 62 0.92 4.27 -2.70
CA ARG A 62 2.31 4.74 -2.84
C ARG A 62 2.38 6.22 -3.23
N ALA A 63 1.56 6.66 -4.18
CA ALA A 63 1.52 8.05 -4.62
C ALA A 63 1.11 9.01 -3.48
N ILE A 64 0.09 8.63 -2.70
CA ILE A 64 -0.37 9.39 -1.52
C ILE A 64 0.74 9.47 -0.48
N TYR A 65 1.42 8.35 -0.20
CA TYR A 65 2.53 8.30 0.74
C TYR A 65 3.68 9.22 0.32
N GLN A 66 4.13 9.14 -0.94
CA GLN A 66 5.21 9.98 -1.46
C GLN A 66 4.86 11.48 -1.43
N LYS A 67 3.59 11.82 -1.73
CA LYS A 67 3.12 13.20 -1.61
C LYS A 67 3.18 13.69 -0.16
N THR A 68 2.81 12.83 0.79
CA THR A 68 2.86 13.11 2.23
C THR A 68 4.30 13.28 2.71
N GLU A 69 5.21 12.40 2.31
CA GLU A 69 6.65 12.48 2.60
C GLU A 69 7.25 13.81 2.10
N LYS A 70 6.96 14.21 0.85
CA LYS A 70 7.41 15.50 0.29
C LYS A 70 6.87 16.71 1.04
N LEU A 71 5.62 16.66 1.52
CA LEU A 71 5.04 17.73 2.33
C LEU A 71 5.73 17.84 3.69
N ILE A 72 6.03 16.71 4.32
CA ILE A 72 6.74 16.65 5.60
C ILE A 72 8.17 17.17 5.44
N GLU A 73 8.86 16.79 4.35
CA GLU A 73 10.20 17.29 4.05
C GLU A 73 10.22 18.79 3.77
N LYS A 74 9.21 19.34 3.06
CA LYS A 74 9.05 20.79 2.90
C LYS A 74 8.81 21.51 4.24
N ASN A 75 8.06 20.89 5.15
CA ASN A 75 7.75 21.47 6.46
C ASN A 75 8.84 21.24 7.52
N LYS A 76 9.92 20.54 7.17
CA LYS A 76 11.08 20.25 8.04
C LYS A 76 11.75 21.52 8.59
N LYS A 77 11.63 22.67 7.91
CA LYS A 77 12.11 23.97 8.43
C LYS A 77 11.33 24.46 9.66
N LYS A 78 10.12 23.95 9.91
CA LYS A 78 9.26 24.31 11.06
C LYS A 78 9.37 23.34 12.22
N THR A 79 9.97 22.16 12.02
CA THR A 79 10.04 21.11 13.04
C THR A 79 11.41 20.45 12.99
N ASP A 80 12.13 20.37 14.11
CA ASP A 80 13.45 19.69 14.19
C ASP A 80 13.35 18.14 14.11
N ARG A 81 12.24 17.64 13.56
CA ARG A 81 11.88 16.22 13.50
C ARG A 81 12.28 15.65 12.14
N LYS A 82 13.07 14.57 12.15
CA LYS A 82 13.45 13.83 10.93
C LYS A 82 12.43 12.74 10.63
N TRP A 83 11.81 12.81 9.45
CA TRP A 83 11.08 11.70 8.87
C TRP A 83 12.07 10.56 8.58
N ASN A 84 11.99 9.48 9.36
CA ASN A 84 12.83 8.29 9.21
C ASN A 84 11.93 7.06 9.14
N VAL A 85 11.09 7.03 8.10
CA VAL A 85 10.18 5.91 7.85
C VAL A 85 10.76 5.11 6.68
N SER A 86 11.01 3.82 6.91
CA SER A 86 11.61 2.96 5.88
C SER A 86 10.56 2.58 4.83
N ASN A 87 10.58 3.28 3.70
CA ASN A 87 9.69 3.04 2.55
C ASN A 87 9.74 1.57 2.10
N ASN A 88 10.93 0.96 2.12
CA ASN A 88 11.10 -0.43 1.69
C ASN A 88 10.28 -1.43 2.52
N SER A 89 10.10 -1.24 3.83
CA SER A 89 9.34 -2.22 4.63
C SER A 89 7.82 -2.05 4.49
N ILE A 90 7.34 -0.82 4.27
CA ILE A 90 5.92 -0.50 4.09
C ILE A 90 5.39 -1.08 2.77
N PHE A 91 6.21 -1.04 1.73
CA PHE A 91 5.81 -1.44 0.38
C PHE A 91 6.24 -2.85 -0.01
N ALA A 92 7.25 -3.46 0.63
CA ALA A 92 7.72 -4.80 0.25
C ALA A 92 6.60 -5.84 0.15
N GLN A 93 5.64 -5.83 1.08
CA GLN A 93 4.52 -6.77 1.06
C GLN A 93 3.49 -6.46 -0.04
N ILE A 94 3.25 -5.18 -0.34
CA ILE A 94 2.37 -4.75 -1.43
C ILE A 94 3.02 -5.07 -2.78
N ASP A 95 4.31 -4.78 -2.93
CA ASP A 95 5.06 -5.03 -4.16
C ASP A 95 5.15 -6.54 -4.46
N ALA A 96 5.46 -7.35 -3.45
CA ALA A 96 5.44 -8.80 -3.58
C ALA A 96 4.04 -9.35 -3.94
N PHE A 97 2.98 -8.71 -3.45
CA PHE A 97 1.61 -9.06 -3.80
C PHE A 97 1.25 -8.66 -5.24
N VAL A 98 1.56 -7.43 -5.65
CA VAL A 98 1.38 -6.91 -7.01
C VAL A 98 2.15 -7.77 -8.01
N GLN A 99 3.39 -8.13 -7.71
CA GLN A 99 4.22 -8.98 -8.57
C GLN A 99 3.56 -10.35 -8.80
N ARG A 100 3.09 -11.02 -7.74
CA ARG A 100 2.39 -12.31 -7.86
C ARG A 100 1.09 -12.21 -8.67
N CYS A 101 0.40 -11.07 -8.57
CA CYS A 101 -0.78 -10.79 -9.36
C CYS A 101 -0.42 -10.67 -10.85
N THR A 102 0.54 -9.83 -11.20
CA THR A 102 1.00 -9.62 -12.58
C THR A 102 1.56 -10.90 -13.21
N GLU A 103 2.28 -11.72 -12.45
CA GLU A 103 2.78 -13.03 -12.91
C GLU A 103 1.62 -13.95 -13.29
N ARG A 104 0.56 -14.05 -12.47
CA ARG A 104 -0.63 -14.86 -12.79
C ARG A 104 -1.36 -14.37 -14.04
N GLN A 105 -1.50 -13.06 -14.21
CA GLN A 105 -2.14 -12.49 -15.39
C GLN A 105 -1.38 -12.82 -16.68
N ARG A 106 -0.05 -12.94 -16.61
CA ARG A 106 0.81 -13.26 -17.77
C ARG A 106 0.72 -14.73 -18.21
N PHE A 107 0.42 -15.66 -17.30
CA PHE A 107 0.28 -17.09 -17.63
C PHE A 107 -1.06 -17.47 -18.28
N GLN A 108 -2.08 -16.62 -18.23
CA GLN A 108 -3.36 -16.87 -18.92
C GLN A 108 -3.40 -16.38 -20.38
N LEU A 109 -2.39 -15.62 -20.83
CA LEU A 109 -2.29 -15.05 -22.18
C LEU A 109 -1.26 -15.76 -23.08
N ALA A 110 -0.60 -16.82 -22.57
CA ALA A 110 0.39 -17.63 -23.28
C ALA A 110 -0.15 -19.05 -23.48
#